data_AF-A0A2W4RQ15-F1
#
_entry.id   AF-A0A2W4RQ15-F1
#
_cell.length_a   1.000
_cell.length_b   1.000
_cell.length_c   1.000
_cell.angle_alpha   90.00
_cell.angle_beta   90.00
_cell.angle_gamma   90.00
#
_symmetry.space_group_name_H-M   'P 1'
#
loop_
_entity.id
_entity.type
_entity.pdbx_description
1 polymer ?
#
loop_
_entity_poly.entity_id
_entity_poly.type
_entity_poly.pdbx_seq_one_letter_code
_entity_poly.pdbx_strand_id
1 'polypeptide(L)'
;MFVPLRPVVAAAAAAAAMLAGPAAPAAGQVYRARADLVQLPVLVTDRRGEPVRGLTAADFEILDGGQARPVLTFAEGAPVGDSGVPLYLGILLDRSGSMEQDAREAARAVVDLVESMPEAVDVTLVEFDTSVRTSRFAPADYPQLFARVREPWPPGRETALFEAIARYVDGAAGRDGLHLLLVFTDGGDSGRGLNVDDLLGLLEVSNVLMHAIVYLEHEPLGHLRARHRYIMTTLAERTGGEAFFPSARGDVARIAARIRDLMAARYTLGYELPPDAQPGQFREVRVRLVDPARRQLRVRTRAGYAVPAP
;
A
#
# COMPACT_ATOMS: atom_id res chain seq x y z
N MET A 1 -32.71 -66.60 80.22
CA MET A 1 -32.31 -65.77 81.37
C MET A 1 -31.40 -64.67 80.83
N PHE A 2 -31.79 -63.42 81.08
CA PHE A 2 -31.06 -62.15 80.85
C PHE A 2 -30.78 -61.66 79.41
N VAL A 3 -30.99 -60.34 79.28
CA VAL A 3 -31.02 -59.48 78.08
C VAL A 3 -29.58 -58.93 77.79
N PRO A 4 -29.34 -58.01 76.84
CA PRO A 4 -28.37 -58.14 75.76
C PRO A 4 -27.15 -57.20 75.96
N LEU A 5 -26.31 -57.02 74.92
CA LEU A 5 -25.96 -55.72 74.31
C LEU A 5 -24.71 -55.85 73.42
N ARG A 6 -24.78 -55.11 72.30
CA ARG A 6 -23.81 -55.02 71.20
C ARG A 6 -22.45 -54.48 71.67
N PRO A 7 -21.40 -54.61 70.84
CA PRO A 7 -21.03 -53.40 70.10
C PRO A 7 -20.66 -53.62 68.64
N VAL A 8 -20.63 -52.47 67.97
CA VAL A 8 -20.42 -52.17 66.56
C VAL A 8 -18.94 -52.29 66.18
N VAL A 9 -18.63 -52.83 65.00
CA VAL A 9 -17.39 -52.50 64.27
C VAL A 9 -17.77 -52.16 62.82
N ALA A 10 -17.40 -50.95 62.43
CA ALA A 10 -17.70 -50.30 61.18
C ALA A 10 -16.86 -50.84 60.02
N ALA A 11 -17.49 -51.04 58.86
CA ALA A 11 -16.82 -51.27 57.60
C ALA A 11 -16.45 -49.91 56.98
N ALA A 12 -15.17 -49.70 56.69
CA ALA A 12 -14.67 -48.54 55.97
C ALA A 12 -14.98 -48.69 54.47
N ALA A 13 -15.87 -47.85 53.94
CA ALA A 13 -16.03 -47.64 52.51
C ALA A 13 -15.41 -46.28 52.15
N ALA A 14 -14.33 -46.32 51.35
CA ALA A 14 -13.70 -45.12 50.81
C ALA A 14 -14.61 -44.50 49.75
N ALA A 15 -15.21 -43.35 50.07
CA ALA A 15 -15.93 -42.52 49.10
C ALA A 15 -14.93 -41.61 48.38
N ALA A 16 -14.67 -41.88 47.10
CA ALA A 16 -14.01 -40.94 46.20
C ALA A 16 -15.00 -39.83 45.84
N ALA A 17 -14.84 -38.66 46.44
CA ALA A 17 -15.60 -37.47 46.08
C ALA A 17 -15.16 -37.01 44.68
N MET A 18 -16.01 -37.24 43.66
CA MET A 18 -15.90 -36.54 42.39
C MET A 18 -16.37 -35.10 42.55
N LEU A 19 -15.42 -34.17 42.62
CA LEU A 19 -15.65 -32.75 42.40
C LEU A 19 -15.96 -32.54 40.92
N ALA A 20 -17.24 -32.51 40.56
CA ALA A 20 -17.70 -31.98 39.28
C ALA A 20 -17.51 -30.45 39.29
N GLY A 21 -16.37 -29.99 38.77
CA GLY A 21 -16.16 -28.57 38.48
C GLY A 21 -17.05 -28.11 37.32
N PRO A 22 -17.41 -26.81 37.25
CA PRO A 22 -18.25 -26.30 36.18
C PRO A 22 -17.54 -26.50 34.83
N ALA A 23 -18.22 -27.16 33.89
CA ALA A 23 -17.74 -27.31 32.53
C ALA A 23 -17.61 -25.92 31.89
N ALA A 24 -16.37 -25.52 31.58
CA ALA A 24 -16.12 -24.31 30.80
C ALA A 24 -16.83 -24.45 29.44
N PRO A 25 -17.49 -23.40 28.94
CA PRO A 25 -18.07 -23.45 27.60
C PRO A 25 -16.93 -23.73 26.61
N ALA A 26 -17.12 -24.76 25.78
CA ALA A 26 -16.22 -25.04 24.67
C ALA A 26 -16.07 -23.75 23.88
N ALA A 27 -14.86 -23.19 23.87
CA ALA A 27 -14.51 -22.07 23.02
C ALA A 27 -14.82 -22.51 21.59
N GLY A 28 -15.91 -21.97 21.04
CA GLY A 28 -16.24 -22.16 19.63
C GLY A 28 -14.99 -21.80 18.85
N GLN A 29 -14.42 -22.80 18.19
CA GLN A 29 -13.34 -22.59 17.25
C GLN A 29 -13.94 -21.68 16.19
N VAL A 30 -13.67 -20.38 16.29
CA VAL A 30 -14.02 -19.41 15.26
C VAL A 30 -13.22 -19.85 14.06
N TYR A 31 -13.88 -20.60 13.18
CA TYR A 31 -13.38 -20.85 11.85
C TYR A 31 -13.27 -19.48 11.21
N ARG A 32 -12.08 -18.88 11.26
CA ARG A 32 -11.75 -17.78 10.36
C ARG A 32 -11.72 -18.41 8.99
N ALA A 33 -12.89 -18.52 8.37
CA ALA A 33 -12.97 -18.65 6.94
C ALA A 33 -12.02 -17.57 6.41
N ARG A 34 -11.01 -17.98 5.64
CA ARG A 34 -10.20 -17.08 4.86
C ARG A 34 -11.17 -16.49 3.85
N ALA A 35 -11.93 -15.48 4.26
CA ALA A 35 -12.72 -14.69 3.34
C ALA A 35 -11.67 -14.00 2.49
N ASP A 36 -11.67 -14.28 1.19
CA ASP A 36 -10.86 -13.56 0.22
C ASP A 36 -11.39 -12.12 0.21
N LEU A 37 -10.86 -11.30 1.11
CA LEU A 37 -11.25 -9.91 1.27
C LEU A 37 -10.47 -9.07 0.27
N VAL A 38 -11.18 -8.35 -0.57
CA VAL A 38 -10.60 -7.35 -1.45
C VAL A 38 -10.49 -6.05 -0.67
N GLN A 39 -9.25 -5.59 -0.44
CA GLN A 39 -8.98 -4.33 0.24
C GLN A 39 -8.72 -3.21 -0.77
N LEU A 40 -9.40 -2.08 -0.56
CA LEU A 40 -9.34 -0.89 -1.40
C LEU A 40 -8.82 0.28 -0.57
N PRO A 41 -7.60 0.78 -0.84
CA PRO A 41 -7.17 2.04 -0.29
C PRO A 41 -7.87 3.19 -1.01
N VAL A 42 -8.54 4.04 -0.25
CA VAL A 42 -9.37 5.15 -0.72
C VAL A 42 -8.86 6.45 -0.13
N LEU A 43 -8.60 7.43 -0.97
CA LEU A 43 -8.31 8.80 -0.56
C LEU A 43 -9.47 9.70 -0.98
N VAL A 44 -10.00 10.48 -0.05
CA VAL A 44 -11.01 11.50 -0.35
C VAL A 44 -10.38 12.88 -0.18
N THR A 45 -10.53 13.73 -1.18
CA THR A 45 -10.02 15.11 -1.13
C THR A 45 -11.09 16.14 -1.47
N ASP A 46 -10.91 17.35 -0.98
CA ASP A 46 -11.71 18.50 -1.40
C ASP A 46 -11.28 19.02 -2.79
N ARG A 47 -11.84 20.16 -3.21
CA ARG A 47 -11.51 20.80 -4.50
C ARG A 47 -10.10 21.39 -4.56
N ARG A 48 -9.49 21.68 -3.42
CA ARG A 48 -8.11 22.16 -3.29
C ARG A 48 -7.12 21.00 -3.25
N GLY A 49 -7.63 19.77 -3.21
CA GLY A 49 -6.85 18.55 -3.07
C GLY A 49 -6.63 18.17 -1.61
N GLU A 50 -7.07 18.95 -0.62
CA GLU A 50 -6.82 18.65 0.79
C GLU A 50 -7.58 17.40 1.24
N PRO A 51 -6.95 16.50 2.01
CA PRO A 51 -7.59 15.26 2.44
C PRO A 51 -8.77 15.53 3.37
N VAL A 52 -9.86 14.79 3.17
CA VAL A 52 -11.06 14.84 3.99
C VAL A 52 -11.06 13.65 4.95
N ARG A 53 -10.96 13.96 6.25
CA ARG A 53 -10.94 13.00 7.36
C ARG A 53 -12.32 12.86 8.03
N GLY A 54 -12.47 11.84 8.87
CA GLY A 54 -13.66 11.60 9.70
C GLY A 54 -14.87 11.08 8.92
N LEU A 55 -14.67 10.55 7.72
CA LEU A 55 -15.70 9.78 7.02
C LEU A 55 -15.85 8.41 7.70
N THR A 56 -17.04 7.85 7.61
CA THR A 56 -17.39 6.54 8.17
C THR A 56 -17.65 5.53 7.07
N ALA A 57 -17.65 4.23 7.39
CA ALA A 57 -18.00 3.18 6.43
C ALA A 57 -19.33 3.44 5.70
N ALA A 58 -20.31 4.04 6.38
CA ALA A 58 -21.62 4.36 5.84
C ALA A 58 -21.59 5.49 4.79
N ASP A 59 -20.52 6.27 4.72
CA ASP A 59 -20.37 7.32 3.71
C ASP A 59 -19.97 6.75 2.33
N PHE A 60 -19.52 5.50 2.27
CA PHE A 60 -18.96 4.88 1.07
C PHE A 60 -19.88 3.83 0.46
N GLU A 61 -19.84 3.75 -0.86
CA GLU A 61 -20.38 2.63 -1.63
C GLU A 61 -19.31 2.11 -2.59
N ILE A 62 -19.11 0.79 -2.56
CA ILE A 62 -18.19 0.08 -3.45
C ILE A 62 -19.02 -0.50 -4.60
N LEU A 63 -18.55 -0.30 -5.82
CA LEU A 63 -19.06 -0.95 -7.02
C LEU A 63 -17.96 -1.86 -7.57
N ASP A 64 -18.24 -3.16 -7.66
CA ASP A 64 -17.36 -4.15 -8.30
C ASP A 64 -18.08 -4.68 -9.54
N GLY A 65 -17.51 -4.44 -10.73
CA GLY A 65 -18.15 -4.79 -12.00
C GLY A 65 -19.51 -4.11 -12.18
N GLY A 66 -19.67 -2.91 -11.62
CA GLY A 66 -20.92 -2.16 -11.61
C GLY A 66 -21.96 -2.60 -10.57
N GLN A 67 -21.70 -3.68 -9.81
CA GLN A 67 -22.59 -4.17 -8.77
C GLN A 67 -22.19 -3.64 -7.39
N ALA A 68 -23.17 -3.18 -6.61
CA ALA A 68 -22.92 -2.67 -5.26
C ALA A 68 -22.42 -3.78 -4.31
N ARG A 69 -21.38 -3.47 -3.54
CA ARG A 69 -20.79 -4.38 -2.55
C ARG A 69 -20.82 -3.73 -1.16
N PRO A 70 -21.23 -4.47 -0.11
CA PRO A 70 -21.21 -3.95 1.25
C PRO A 70 -19.77 -3.79 1.73
N VAL A 71 -19.50 -2.70 2.45
CA VAL A 71 -18.24 -2.50 3.16
C VAL A 71 -18.25 -3.41 4.39
N LEU A 72 -17.41 -4.44 4.40
CA LEU A 72 -17.28 -5.41 5.50
C LEU A 72 -16.20 -5.01 6.51
N THR A 73 -15.12 -4.40 6.02
CA THR A 73 -14.05 -3.87 6.87
C THR A 73 -13.79 -2.41 6.53
N PHE A 74 -13.49 -1.62 7.54
CA PHE A 74 -13.25 -0.19 7.42
C PHE A 74 -12.15 0.23 8.39
N ALA A 75 -11.18 0.98 7.90
CA ALA A 75 -10.19 1.68 8.72
C ALA A 75 -9.96 3.08 8.16
N GLU A 76 -9.78 4.07 9.03
CA GLU A 76 -9.24 5.39 8.68
C GLU A 76 -7.79 5.47 9.15
N GLY A 77 -6.95 6.10 8.35
CA GLY A 77 -5.50 6.10 8.51
C GLY A 77 -4.81 5.15 7.54
N ALA A 78 -3.54 5.43 7.24
CA ALA A 78 -2.67 4.39 6.74
C ALA A 78 -2.74 3.22 7.76
N PRO A 79 -2.79 1.96 7.32
CA PRO A 79 -2.77 0.83 8.22
C PRO A 79 -1.38 0.76 8.86
N VAL A 80 -1.25 1.51 9.94
CA VAL A 80 0.00 1.77 10.64
C VAL A 80 -0.31 1.48 12.09
N GLY A 81 0.08 0.30 12.54
CA GLY A 81 -0.26 -0.23 13.87
C GLY A 81 -1.36 -1.31 13.85
N ASP A 82 -2.20 -1.32 14.89
CA ASP A 82 -3.15 -2.41 15.25
C ASP A 82 -4.20 -2.79 14.18
N SER A 83 -4.23 -2.11 13.02
CA SER A 83 -5.06 -2.44 11.86
C SER A 83 -4.55 -3.65 11.04
N GLY A 84 -3.28 -4.06 11.23
CA GLY A 84 -2.77 -5.37 10.82
C GLY A 84 -2.43 -5.57 9.33
N VAL A 85 -2.53 -4.54 8.48
CA VAL A 85 -2.15 -4.64 7.06
C VAL A 85 -0.68 -4.18 6.87
N PRO A 86 0.22 -5.04 6.37
CA PRO A 86 1.60 -4.67 6.09
C PRO A 86 1.72 -3.49 5.11
N LEU A 87 2.58 -2.51 5.42
CA LEU A 87 3.01 -1.48 4.48
C LEU A 87 4.39 -1.82 3.93
N TYR A 88 4.51 -1.89 2.61
CA TYR A 88 5.79 -2.02 1.91
C TYR A 88 6.08 -0.73 1.15
N LEU A 89 7.28 -0.21 1.34
CA LEU A 89 7.72 1.01 0.66
C LEU A 89 8.63 0.63 -0.52
N GLY A 90 8.28 1.11 -1.70
CA GLY A 90 9.09 1.05 -2.91
C GLY A 90 9.67 2.40 -3.23
N ILE A 91 10.96 2.45 -3.54
CA ILE A 91 11.64 3.67 -3.95
C ILE A 91 12.32 3.41 -5.28
N LEU A 92 11.85 4.06 -6.33
CA LEU A 92 12.54 4.12 -7.61
C LEU A 92 13.40 5.37 -7.64
N LEU A 93 14.70 5.18 -7.79
CA LEU A 93 15.68 6.25 -7.81
C LEU A 93 16.40 6.25 -9.14
N ASP A 94 16.13 7.28 -9.94
CA ASP A 94 16.76 7.50 -11.23
C ASP A 94 18.22 7.93 -11.04
N ARG A 95 19.14 7.07 -11.51
CA ARG A 95 20.60 7.23 -11.44
C ARG A 95 21.20 7.71 -12.76
N SER A 96 20.36 8.16 -13.70
CA SER A 96 20.81 8.72 -14.99
C SER A 96 21.58 10.03 -14.82
N GLY A 97 22.37 10.41 -15.84
CA GLY A 97 23.21 11.61 -15.79
C GLY A 97 22.43 12.93 -15.77
N SER A 98 21.20 12.96 -16.28
CA SER A 98 20.32 14.15 -16.21
C SER A 98 19.89 14.47 -14.78
N MET A 99 19.78 13.44 -13.93
CA MET A 99 19.46 13.57 -12.51
C MET A 99 20.64 14.03 -11.63
N GLU A 100 21.84 14.20 -12.18
CA GLU A 100 23.03 14.57 -11.40
C GLU A 100 22.84 15.88 -10.60
N GLN A 101 22.14 16.86 -11.18
CA GLN A 101 21.89 18.15 -10.53
C GLN A 101 20.88 18.03 -9.37
N ASP A 102 19.95 17.08 -9.46
CA ASP A 102 18.89 16.82 -8.50
C ASP A 102 19.24 15.72 -7.48
N ALA A 103 20.34 15.00 -7.71
CA ALA A 103 20.81 13.84 -6.93
C ALA A 103 20.80 14.08 -5.42
N ARG A 104 21.34 15.21 -4.97
CA ARG A 104 21.42 15.54 -3.54
C ARG A 104 20.04 15.78 -2.92
N GLU A 105 19.12 16.38 -3.67
CA GLU A 105 17.77 16.64 -3.18
C GLU A 105 16.95 15.36 -3.17
N ALA A 106 17.02 14.55 -4.23
CA ALA A 106 16.38 13.24 -4.29
C ALA A 106 16.87 12.30 -3.18
N ALA A 107 18.19 12.23 -2.94
CA ALA A 107 18.74 11.41 -1.86
C ALA A 107 18.24 11.84 -0.47
N ARG A 108 18.17 13.15 -0.21
CA ARG A 108 17.63 13.68 1.06
C ARG A 108 16.15 13.35 1.21
N ALA A 109 15.37 13.52 0.15
CA ALA A 109 13.95 13.21 0.14
C ALA A 109 13.66 11.75 0.49
N VAL A 110 14.46 10.83 -0.06
CA VAL A 110 14.37 9.41 0.25
C VAL A 110 14.63 9.17 1.73
N VAL A 111 15.69 9.75 2.31
CA VAL A 111 15.99 9.59 3.73
C VAL A 111 14.86 10.15 4.60
N ASP A 112 14.47 11.42 4.39
CA ASP A 112 13.45 12.09 5.19
C ASP A 112 12.12 11.33 5.16
N LEU A 113 11.77 10.76 4.00
CA LEU A 113 10.55 10.00 3.84
C LEU A 113 10.63 8.64 4.55
N VAL A 114 11.70 7.87 4.36
CA VAL A 114 11.87 6.56 5.02
C VAL A 114 11.88 6.72 6.54
N GLU A 115 12.59 7.73 7.07
CA GLU A 115 12.60 8.02 8.51
C GLU A 115 11.21 8.40 9.04
N SER A 116 10.37 8.96 8.18
CA SER A 116 9.03 9.40 8.54
C SER A 116 7.95 8.33 8.41
N MET A 117 8.31 7.12 8.00
CA MET A 117 7.43 5.94 7.89
C MET A 117 8.05 4.72 8.63
N PRO A 118 8.34 4.83 9.94
CA PRO A 118 8.98 3.75 10.72
C PRO A 118 8.17 2.45 10.76
N GLU A 119 6.90 2.49 10.40
CA GLU A 119 5.99 1.35 10.32
C GLU A 119 6.16 0.44 9.11
N ALA A 120 6.93 0.87 8.11
CA ALA A 120 7.11 0.09 6.89
C ALA A 120 7.81 -1.23 7.22
N VAL A 121 7.26 -2.34 6.71
CA VAL A 121 7.84 -3.68 6.93
C VAL A 121 9.23 -3.77 6.32
N ASP A 122 9.39 -3.27 5.11
CA ASP A 122 10.67 -3.07 4.46
C ASP A 122 10.61 -1.96 3.42
N VAL A 123 11.80 -1.56 2.95
CA VAL A 123 11.98 -0.68 1.81
C VAL A 123 12.64 -1.48 0.69
N THR A 124 12.00 -1.51 -0.48
CA THR A 124 12.62 -2.01 -1.71
C THR A 124 13.10 -0.81 -2.54
N LEU A 125 14.41 -0.65 -2.63
CA LEU A 125 15.07 0.33 -3.48
C LEU A 125 15.29 -0.27 -4.87
N VAL A 126 14.79 0.42 -5.89
CA VAL A 126 15.03 0.14 -7.31
C VAL A 126 15.82 1.31 -7.87
N GLU A 127 17.10 1.10 -8.11
CA GLU A 127 17.94 2.07 -8.80
C GLU A 127 17.97 1.73 -10.28
N PHE A 128 17.85 2.75 -11.13
CA PHE A 128 17.86 2.54 -12.57
C PHE A 128 18.63 3.61 -13.32
N ASP A 129 19.34 3.15 -14.33
CA ASP A 129 19.94 3.93 -15.41
C ASP A 129 19.71 3.15 -16.72
N THR A 130 20.79 2.75 -17.40
CA THR A 130 20.82 1.66 -18.39
C THR A 130 20.44 0.28 -17.83
N SER A 131 20.56 0.07 -16.53
CA SER A 131 20.33 -1.20 -15.85
C SER A 131 19.46 -1.00 -14.63
N VAL A 132 18.60 -1.97 -14.33
CA VAL A 132 17.72 -1.93 -13.15
C VAL A 132 18.31 -2.81 -12.05
N ARG A 133 18.54 -2.22 -10.88
CA ARG A 133 19.06 -2.91 -9.68
C ARG A 133 18.04 -2.81 -8.55
N THR A 134 17.70 -3.95 -7.97
CA THR A 134 16.73 -4.03 -6.86
C THR A 134 17.44 -4.49 -5.59
N SER A 135 17.25 -3.78 -4.50
CA SER A 135 17.76 -4.11 -3.17
C SER A 135 16.66 -3.92 -2.13
N ARG A 136 16.60 -4.77 -1.10
CA ARG A 136 15.60 -4.70 -0.04
C ARG A 136 16.27 -4.48 1.30
N PHE A 137 15.72 -3.59 2.11
CA PHE A 137 16.25 -3.19 3.40
C PHE A 137 15.16 -3.30 4.46
N ALA A 138 15.41 -4.09 5.50
CA ALA A 138 14.58 -4.07 6.70
C ALA A 138 14.89 -2.80 7.53
N PRO A 139 14.06 -2.42 8.51
CA PRO A 139 14.31 -1.25 9.35
C PRO A 139 15.71 -1.22 10.01
N ALA A 140 16.25 -2.40 10.35
CA ALA A 140 17.60 -2.53 10.91
C ALA A 140 18.72 -2.12 9.92
N ASP A 141 18.44 -2.15 8.62
CA ASP A 141 19.38 -1.94 7.51
C ASP A 141 19.25 -0.54 6.88
N TYR A 142 18.35 0.30 7.39
CA TYR A 142 18.15 1.67 6.89
C TYR A 142 19.42 2.52 6.88
N PRO A 143 20.37 2.42 7.83
CA PRO A 143 21.65 3.12 7.71
C PRO A 143 22.41 2.78 6.43
N GLN A 144 22.33 1.54 5.93
CA GLN A 144 22.97 1.13 4.68
C GLN A 144 22.20 1.64 3.46
N LEU A 145 20.87 1.63 3.50
CA LEU A 145 20.02 2.29 2.50
C LEU A 145 20.40 3.76 2.37
N PHE A 146 20.53 4.48 3.49
CA PHE A 146 20.85 5.91 3.51
C PHE A 146 22.26 6.21 3.02
N ALA A 147 23.21 5.32 3.25
CA ALA A 147 24.54 5.41 2.65
C ALA A 147 24.46 5.21 1.13
N ARG A 148 23.73 4.19 0.69
CA ARG A 148 23.58 3.81 -0.72
C ARG A 148 22.95 4.92 -1.57
N VAL A 149 21.84 5.53 -1.13
CA VAL A 149 21.18 6.60 -1.89
C VAL A 149 22.00 7.90 -1.95
N ARG A 150 23.04 8.03 -1.10
CA ARG A 150 23.97 9.17 -1.10
C ARG A 150 25.26 8.89 -1.88
N GLU A 151 25.43 7.68 -2.41
CA GLU A 151 26.57 7.35 -3.26
C GLU A 151 26.61 8.30 -4.48
N PRO A 152 27.81 8.67 -4.96
CA PRO A 152 27.95 9.53 -6.14
C PRO A 152 27.11 9.06 -7.32
N TRP A 153 26.46 9.99 -8.03
CA TRP A 153 25.70 9.66 -9.24
C TRP A 153 26.68 9.22 -10.34
N PRO A 154 26.47 8.04 -10.94
CA PRO A 154 27.32 7.61 -12.04
C PRO A 154 27.06 8.44 -13.29
N PRO A 155 28.03 8.56 -14.21
CA PRO A 155 27.77 9.11 -15.53
C PRO A 155 26.90 8.13 -16.33
N GLY A 156 25.58 8.38 -16.37
CA GLY A 156 24.60 7.61 -17.16
C GLY A 156 24.07 8.41 -18.36
N ARG A 157 23.61 7.73 -19.41
CA ARG A 157 23.03 8.37 -20.61
C ARG A 157 21.61 7.93 -20.96
N GLU A 158 21.16 6.80 -20.43
CA GLU A 158 19.84 6.23 -20.72
C GLU A 158 19.09 5.99 -19.42
N THR A 159 17.76 5.93 -19.54
CA THR A 159 16.82 5.83 -18.43
C THR A 159 15.80 4.72 -18.73
N ALA A 160 15.91 3.60 -18.01
CA ALA A 160 14.99 2.45 -18.10
C ALA A 160 13.84 2.56 -17.08
N LEU A 161 13.14 3.69 -17.08
CA LEU A 161 12.10 4.02 -16.10
C LEU A 161 10.94 3.01 -16.11
N PHE A 162 10.42 2.68 -17.30
CA PHE A 162 9.26 1.78 -17.40
C PHE A 162 9.61 0.35 -16.98
N GLU A 163 10.82 -0.10 -17.32
CA GLU A 163 11.34 -1.39 -16.85
C GLU A 163 11.50 -1.41 -15.32
N ALA A 164 12.01 -0.32 -14.74
CA ALA A 164 12.16 -0.21 -13.29
C ALA A 164 10.81 -0.29 -12.56
N ILE A 165 9.77 0.38 -13.08
CA ILE A 165 8.43 0.34 -12.49
C ILE A 165 7.86 -1.08 -12.61
N ALA A 166 7.95 -1.69 -13.80
CA ALA A 166 7.46 -3.06 -14.01
C ALA A 166 8.18 -4.07 -13.10
N ARG A 167 9.49 -3.94 -12.90
CA ARG A 167 10.26 -4.82 -12.02
C ARG A 167 9.84 -4.69 -10.55
N TYR A 168 9.48 -3.49 -10.10
CA TYR A 168 8.91 -3.31 -8.77
C TYR A 168 7.53 -3.97 -8.66
N VAL A 169 6.65 -3.72 -9.62
CA VAL A 169 5.28 -4.27 -9.65
C VAL A 169 5.31 -5.80 -9.61
N ASP A 170 6.18 -6.42 -10.40
CA ASP A 170 6.39 -7.88 -10.42
C ASP A 170 6.83 -8.40 -9.03
N GLY A 171 7.81 -7.74 -8.41
CA GLY A 171 8.27 -8.08 -7.06
C GLY A 171 7.22 -7.86 -5.95
N ALA A 172 6.22 -7.00 -6.19
CA ALA A 172 5.12 -6.71 -5.28
C ALA A 172 3.96 -7.70 -5.40
N ALA A 173 3.74 -8.29 -6.58
CA ALA A 173 2.57 -9.13 -6.90
C ALA A 173 2.39 -10.35 -5.97
N GLY A 174 3.46 -10.85 -5.35
CA GLY A 174 3.43 -11.98 -4.41
C GLY A 174 3.31 -11.60 -2.94
N ARG A 175 3.00 -10.35 -2.60
CA ARG A 175 3.00 -9.87 -1.21
C ARG A 175 1.69 -9.18 -0.86
N ASP A 176 0.96 -9.77 0.09
CA ASP A 176 -0.24 -9.16 0.65
C ASP A 176 0.11 -7.95 1.51
N GLY A 177 -0.55 -6.83 1.25
CA GLY A 177 -0.32 -5.57 1.96
C GLY A 177 -0.49 -4.35 1.05
N LEU A 178 -0.30 -3.17 1.63
CA LEU A 178 -0.23 -1.93 0.87
C LEU A 178 1.18 -1.74 0.33
N HIS A 179 1.28 -1.47 -0.97
CA HIS A 179 2.54 -1.13 -1.63
C HIS A 179 2.53 0.35 -1.99
N LEU A 180 3.35 1.16 -1.32
CA LEU A 180 3.55 2.56 -1.66
C LEU A 180 4.81 2.69 -2.51
N LEU A 181 4.68 3.01 -3.79
CA LEU A 181 5.79 3.23 -4.70
C LEU A 181 6.04 4.73 -4.89
N LEU A 182 7.28 5.16 -4.67
CA LEU A 182 7.72 6.53 -4.87
C LEU A 182 8.78 6.55 -5.96
N VAL A 183 8.52 7.34 -7.01
CA VAL A 183 9.38 7.39 -8.20
C VAL A 183 10.05 8.75 -8.27
N PHE A 184 11.37 8.79 -8.18
CA PHE A 184 12.20 9.99 -8.30
C PHE A 184 12.90 9.96 -9.65
N THR A 185 12.52 10.84 -10.58
CA THR A 185 13.01 10.85 -11.98
C THR A 185 12.80 12.22 -12.62
N ASP A 186 13.39 12.48 -13.78
CA ASP A 186 13.05 13.61 -14.65
C ASP A 186 11.88 13.28 -15.62
N GLY A 187 11.42 12.03 -15.61
CA GLY A 187 10.25 11.56 -16.35
C GLY A 187 10.53 11.11 -17.79
N GLY A 188 11.80 11.10 -18.20
CA GLY A 188 12.24 10.51 -19.46
C GLY A 188 12.31 8.98 -19.37
N ASP A 189 11.80 8.30 -20.38
CA ASP A 189 12.12 6.90 -20.64
C ASP A 189 12.78 6.80 -22.01
N SER A 190 13.94 6.15 -22.06
CA SER A 190 14.67 5.85 -23.29
C SER A 190 14.83 4.35 -23.51
N GLY A 191 14.14 3.53 -22.71
CA GLY A 191 14.17 2.08 -22.78
C GLY A 191 13.49 1.58 -24.05
N ARG A 192 13.92 0.41 -24.53
CA ARG A 192 13.33 -0.23 -25.72
C ARG A 192 12.30 -1.33 -25.40
N GLY A 193 12.08 -1.60 -24.11
CA GLY A 193 11.32 -2.76 -23.65
C GLY A 193 9.81 -2.52 -23.58
N LEU A 194 9.38 -1.74 -22.60
CA LEU A 194 7.98 -1.49 -22.30
C LEU A 194 7.52 -0.16 -22.88
N ASN A 195 6.28 -0.08 -23.34
CA ASN A 195 5.63 1.19 -23.66
C ASN A 195 4.69 1.62 -22.52
N VAL A 196 4.15 2.84 -22.63
CA VAL A 196 3.27 3.43 -21.60
C VAL A 196 1.99 2.63 -21.41
N ASP A 197 1.40 2.11 -22.50
CA ASP A 197 0.11 1.40 -22.44
C ASP A 197 0.26 0.04 -21.75
N ASP A 198 1.35 -0.69 -22.04
CA ASP A 198 1.68 -1.94 -21.36
C ASP A 198 1.93 -1.71 -19.86
N LEU A 199 2.67 -0.65 -19.53
CA LEU A 199 2.94 -0.28 -18.13
C LEU A 199 1.65 0.12 -17.39
N LEU A 200 0.75 0.84 -18.06
CA LEU A 200 -0.56 1.18 -17.51
C LEU A 200 -1.36 -0.08 -17.18
N GLY A 201 -1.39 -1.05 -18.09
CA GLY A 201 -2.05 -2.35 -17.84
C GLY A 201 -1.47 -3.05 -16.61
N LEU A 202 -0.14 -3.06 -16.44
CA LEU A 202 0.51 -3.64 -15.26
C LEU A 202 0.13 -2.91 -13.97
N LEU A 203 0.12 -1.57 -13.98
CA LEU A 203 -0.25 -0.78 -12.81
C LEU A 203 -1.72 -0.93 -12.44
N GLU A 204 -2.62 -0.97 -13.41
CA GLU A 204 -4.07 -1.10 -13.21
C GLU A 204 -4.46 -2.43 -12.53
N VAL A 205 -3.73 -3.50 -12.81
CA VAL A 205 -3.96 -4.82 -12.16
C VAL A 205 -3.19 -4.99 -10.86
N SER A 206 -2.21 -4.14 -10.59
CA SER A 206 -1.36 -4.21 -9.39
C SER A 206 -2.05 -3.62 -8.15
N ASN A 207 -1.58 -4.01 -6.95
CA ASN A 207 -1.96 -3.35 -5.71
C ASN A 207 -0.96 -2.25 -5.28
N VAL A 208 -0.31 -1.60 -6.25
CA VAL A 208 0.70 -0.58 -6.01
C VAL A 208 0.08 0.80 -6.08
N LEU A 209 0.23 1.61 -5.03
CA LEU A 209 -0.01 3.04 -5.04
C LEU A 209 1.27 3.76 -5.49
N MET A 210 1.26 4.41 -6.64
CA MET A 210 2.41 5.15 -7.15
C MET A 210 2.25 6.66 -6.95
N HIS A 211 3.22 7.28 -6.29
CA HIS A 211 3.46 8.72 -6.39
C HIS A 211 4.77 8.99 -7.14
N ALA A 212 4.75 10.00 -7.99
CA ALA A 212 5.91 10.41 -8.78
C ALA A 212 6.43 11.78 -8.31
N ILE A 213 7.72 11.93 -8.14
CA ILE A 213 8.43 13.18 -7.88
C ILE A 213 9.29 13.44 -9.13
N VAL A 214 8.80 14.33 -9.99
CA VAL A 214 9.32 14.51 -11.35
C VAL A 214 10.09 15.84 -11.47
N TYR A 215 11.41 15.75 -11.61
CA TYR A 215 12.32 16.89 -11.70
C TYR A 215 12.35 17.44 -13.13
N LEU A 216 11.51 18.45 -13.41
CA LEU A 216 11.37 19.05 -14.75
C LEU A 216 12.01 20.45 -14.85
N GLU A 217 12.84 20.86 -13.91
CA GLU A 217 13.45 22.21 -13.88
C GLU A 217 14.57 22.34 -14.92
N HIS A 218 15.35 21.27 -15.10
CA HIS A 218 16.48 21.21 -16.03
C HIS A 218 16.07 20.76 -17.44
N GLU A 219 14.83 20.33 -17.62
CA GLU A 219 14.25 19.94 -18.90
C GLU A 219 13.89 21.18 -19.74
N PRO A 220 14.32 21.26 -21.02
CA PRO A 220 13.96 22.35 -21.91
C PRO A 220 12.44 22.54 -21.99
N LEU A 221 12.00 23.80 -21.97
CA LEU A 221 10.60 24.13 -22.21
C LEU A 221 10.15 23.62 -23.59
N GLY A 222 8.99 22.97 -23.64
CA GLY A 222 8.41 22.50 -24.90
C GLY A 222 7.59 21.23 -24.77
N HIS A 223 7.34 20.60 -25.92
CA HIS A 223 6.50 19.41 -26.03
C HIS A 223 7.01 18.22 -25.22
N LEU A 224 8.33 18.06 -25.07
CA LEU A 224 8.91 16.94 -24.32
C LEU A 224 8.57 17.03 -22.82
N ARG A 225 8.84 18.18 -22.20
CA ARG A 225 8.46 18.47 -20.80
C ARG A 225 6.96 18.29 -20.55
N ALA A 226 6.12 18.74 -21.47
CA ALA A 226 4.66 18.56 -21.38
C ALA A 226 4.26 17.08 -21.47
N ARG A 227 4.94 16.31 -22.32
CA ARG A 227 4.73 14.87 -22.47
C ARG A 227 5.14 14.09 -21.22
N HIS A 228 6.33 14.32 -20.67
CA HIS A 228 6.78 13.67 -19.42
C HIS A 228 5.82 13.95 -18.28
N ARG A 229 5.39 15.21 -18.12
CA ARG A 229 4.36 15.60 -17.15
C ARG A 229 3.07 14.82 -17.32
N TYR A 230 2.54 14.74 -18.54
CA TYR A 230 1.31 14.03 -18.84
C TYR A 230 1.43 12.54 -18.52
N ILE A 231 2.50 11.88 -18.97
CA ILE A 231 2.74 10.45 -18.74
C ILE A 231 2.82 10.15 -17.24
N MET A 232 3.67 10.86 -16.49
CA MET A 232 3.85 10.61 -15.05
C MET A 232 2.59 10.89 -14.24
N THR A 233 1.82 11.92 -14.62
CA THR A 233 0.51 12.19 -14.01
C THR A 233 -0.45 11.04 -14.26
N THR A 234 -0.53 10.56 -15.50
CA THR A 234 -1.43 9.45 -15.87
C THR A 234 -1.07 8.17 -15.13
N LEU A 235 0.21 7.79 -15.09
CA LEU A 235 0.66 6.59 -14.38
C LEU A 235 0.31 6.65 -12.88
N ALA A 236 0.61 7.78 -12.22
CA ALA A 236 0.32 7.96 -10.81
C ALA A 236 -1.20 7.95 -10.52
N GLU A 237 -1.99 8.70 -11.28
CA GLU A 237 -3.44 8.81 -11.07
C GLU A 237 -4.17 7.48 -11.25
N ARG A 238 -3.71 6.62 -12.16
CA ARG A 238 -4.30 5.30 -12.42
C ARG A 238 -4.15 4.33 -11.25
N THR A 239 -3.13 4.53 -10.42
CA THR A 239 -2.95 3.82 -9.15
C THR A 239 -3.67 4.48 -7.96
N GLY A 240 -4.32 5.63 -8.18
CA GLY A 240 -4.88 6.47 -7.12
C GLY A 240 -3.86 7.37 -6.40
N GLY A 241 -2.63 7.45 -6.90
CA GLY A 241 -1.56 8.32 -6.39
C GLY A 241 -1.36 9.56 -7.25
N GLU A 242 -0.32 10.35 -6.97
CA GLU A 242 -0.15 11.72 -7.48
C GLU A 242 1.26 11.98 -8.02
N ALA A 243 1.36 12.75 -9.09
CA ALA A 243 2.62 13.25 -9.61
C ALA A 243 2.89 14.68 -9.12
N PHE A 244 4.06 14.89 -8.55
CA PHE A 244 4.57 16.14 -8.02
C PHE A 244 5.71 16.64 -8.90
N PHE A 245 5.81 17.96 -9.03
CA PHE A 245 6.75 18.60 -9.95
C PHE A 245 7.48 19.73 -9.22
N PRO A 246 8.49 19.40 -8.40
CA PRO A 246 9.27 20.39 -7.68
C PRO A 246 9.92 21.38 -8.67
N SER A 247 9.97 22.65 -8.27
CA SER A 247 10.55 23.74 -9.06
C SER A 247 11.35 24.74 -8.22
N ALA A 248 11.40 24.52 -6.91
CA ALA A 248 12.13 25.32 -5.96
C ALA A 248 12.73 24.44 -4.86
N ARG A 249 13.85 24.92 -4.30
CA ARG A 249 14.49 24.28 -3.14
C ARG A 249 13.48 24.10 -2.00
N GLY A 250 13.39 22.88 -1.48
CA GLY A 250 12.51 22.54 -0.34
C GLY A 250 11.09 22.17 -0.74
N ASP A 251 10.75 22.21 -2.03
CA ASP A 251 9.50 21.62 -2.53
C ASP A 251 9.45 20.13 -2.20
N VAL A 252 10.57 19.43 -2.30
CA VAL A 252 10.60 17.98 -2.08
C VAL A 252 10.30 17.61 -0.62
N ALA A 253 10.79 18.38 0.36
CA ALA A 253 10.43 18.19 1.76
C ALA A 253 8.92 18.42 2.00
N ARG A 254 8.34 19.42 1.34
CA ARG A 254 6.90 19.70 1.38
C ARG A 254 6.09 18.57 0.72
N ILE A 255 6.58 18.01 -0.38
CA ILE A 255 5.99 16.87 -1.08
C ILE A 255 6.03 15.63 -0.18
N ALA A 256 7.15 15.35 0.50
CA ALA A 256 7.25 14.24 1.43
C ALA A 256 6.24 14.37 2.59
N ALA A 257 6.14 15.57 3.18
CA ALA A 257 5.12 15.85 4.21
C ALA A 257 3.70 15.66 3.67
N ARG A 258 3.45 16.12 2.44
CA ARG A 258 2.17 15.95 1.76
C ARG A 258 1.83 14.48 1.55
N ILE A 259 2.76 13.67 1.06
CA ILE A 259 2.54 12.23 0.85
C ILE A 259 2.18 11.57 2.18
N ARG A 260 2.86 11.91 3.28
CA ARG A 260 2.47 11.43 4.62
C ARG A 260 1.06 11.82 5.00
N ASP A 261 0.67 13.08 4.84
CA ASP A 261 -0.66 13.55 5.20
C ASP A 261 -1.74 12.85 4.39
N LEU A 262 -1.48 12.61 3.10
CA LEU A 262 -2.34 11.84 2.22
C LEU A 262 -2.45 10.39 2.70
N MET A 263 -1.33 9.74 3.00
CA MET A 263 -1.31 8.36 3.51
C MET A 263 -2.06 8.25 4.83
N ALA A 264 -1.80 9.14 5.78
CA ALA A 264 -2.44 9.16 7.08
C ALA A 264 -3.93 9.51 7.02
N ALA A 265 -4.44 10.03 5.90
CA ALA A 265 -5.85 10.36 5.70
C ALA A 265 -6.59 9.36 4.81
N ARG A 266 -5.93 8.26 4.41
CA ARG A 266 -6.58 7.21 3.61
C ARG A 266 -7.56 6.40 4.45
N TYR A 267 -8.54 5.86 3.76
CA TYR A 267 -9.44 4.86 4.26
C TYR A 267 -9.08 3.52 3.61
N THR A 268 -9.18 2.43 4.37
CA THR A 268 -9.12 1.07 3.81
C THR A 268 -10.50 0.48 3.89
N LEU A 269 -11.12 0.26 2.72
CA LEU A 269 -12.42 -0.40 2.61
C LEU A 269 -12.21 -1.84 2.16
N GLY A 270 -12.76 -2.81 2.87
CA GLY A 270 -12.73 -4.20 2.44
C GLY A 270 -14.11 -4.76 2.18
N TYR A 271 -14.24 -5.59 1.15
CA TYR A 271 -15.44 -6.34 0.82
C TYR A 271 -15.07 -7.77 0.42
N GLU A 272 -16.06 -8.66 0.44
CA GLU A 272 -15.85 -10.06 0.05
C GLU A 272 -15.71 -10.18 -1.46
N LEU A 273 -14.69 -10.91 -1.91
CA LEU A 273 -14.52 -11.26 -3.32
C LEU A 273 -15.80 -11.95 -3.82
N PRO A 274 -16.36 -11.52 -4.96
CA PRO A 274 -17.57 -12.15 -5.49
C PRO A 274 -17.37 -13.66 -5.71
N PRO A 275 -18.34 -14.51 -5.35
CA PRO A 275 -18.18 -15.97 -5.46
C PRO A 275 -18.07 -16.46 -6.92
N ASP A 276 -18.46 -15.64 -7.88
CA ASP A 276 -18.32 -15.87 -9.33
C ASP A 276 -16.98 -15.36 -9.90
N ALA A 277 -16.11 -14.77 -9.08
CA ALA A 277 -14.82 -14.26 -9.49
C ALA A 277 -13.87 -15.40 -9.88
N GLN A 278 -13.26 -15.30 -11.06
CA GLN A 278 -12.31 -16.30 -11.56
C GLN A 278 -10.87 -15.83 -11.37
N PRO A 279 -9.93 -16.70 -10.96
CA PRO A 279 -8.52 -16.36 -10.85
C PRO A 279 -7.98 -15.67 -12.12
N GLY A 280 -7.27 -14.56 -11.96
CA GLY A 280 -6.72 -13.76 -13.06
C GLY A 280 -7.73 -12.89 -13.80
N GLN A 281 -9.03 -12.97 -13.50
CA GLN A 281 -10.03 -12.06 -14.05
C GLN A 281 -9.74 -10.63 -13.57
N PHE A 282 -9.68 -9.67 -14.48
CA PHE A 282 -9.68 -8.26 -14.12
C PHE A 282 -11.09 -7.80 -13.74
N ARG A 283 -11.20 -7.10 -12.61
CA ARG A 283 -12.46 -6.56 -12.12
C ARG A 283 -12.32 -5.06 -11.90
N GLU A 284 -13.15 -4.29 -12.60
CA GLU A 284 -13.24 -2.83 -12.40
C GLU A 284 -13.86 -2.54 -11.04
N VAL A 285 -13.27 -1.59 -10.33
CA VAL A 285 -13.76 -1.14 -9.02
C VAL A 285 -13.95 0.37 -9.03
N ARG A 286 -15.08 0.81 -8.48
CA ARG A 286 -15.33 2.22 -8.18
C ARG A 286 -15.77 2.38 -6.74
N VAL A 287 -15.27 3.43 -6.10
CA VAL A 287 -15.75 3.87 -4.79
C VAL A 287 -16.36 5.25 -4.95
N ARG A 288 -17.55 5.44 -4.38
CA ARG A 288 -18.23 6.75 -4.37
C ARG A 288 -18.75 7.08 -2.98
N LEU A 289 -18.96 8.37 -2.74
CA LEU A 289 -19.67 8.82 -1.54
C LEU A 289 -21.18 8.76 -1.78
N VAL A 290 -21.91 8.23 -0.79
CA VAL A 290 -23.38 8.07 -0.88
C VAL A 290 -24.10 9.40 -0.73
N ASP A 291 -23.58 10.30 0.11
CA ASP A 291 -24.18 11.60 0.41
C ASP A 291 -24.10 12.53 -0.81
N PRO A 292 -25.24 12.93 -1.40
CA PRO A 292 -25.26 13.85 -2.54
C PRO A 292 -24.61 15.20 -2.25
N ALA A 293 -24.64 15.65 -0.98
CA ALA A 293 -24.02 16.91 -0.56
C ALA A 293 -22.49 16.85 -0.54
N ARG A 294 -21.90 15.67 -0.75
CA ARG A 294 -20.45 15.44 -0.82
C ARG A 294 -19.96 15.11 -2.23
N ARG A 295 -20.81 15.20 -3.26
CA ARG A 295 -20.44 14.92 -4.67
C ARG A 295 -19.32 15.81 -5.22
N GLN A 296 -19.07 16.95 -4.59
CA GLN A 296 -17.96 17.84 -4.91
C GLN A 296 -16.60 17.35 -4.42
N LEU A 297 -16.57 16.37 -3.51
CA LEU A 297 -15.35 15.72 -3.06
C LEU A 297 -14.87 14.75 -4.14
N ARG A 298 -13.55 14.61 -4.25
CA ARG A 298 -12.90 13.69 -5.17
C ARG A 298 -12.54 12.42 -4.42
N VAL A 299 -13.01 11.28 -4.91
CA VAL A 299 -12.66 9.95 -4.38
C VAL A 299 -11.62 9.33 -5.31
N ARG A 300 -10.48 8.91 -4.78
CA ARG A 300 -9.38 8.25 -5.50
C ARG A 300 -9.17 6.87 -4.92
N THR A 301 -9.17 5.86 -5.78
CA THR A 301 -8.88 4.46 -5.49
C THR A 301 -8.29 3.85 -6.76
N ARG A 302 -7.70 2.65 -6.66
CA ARG A 302 -7.31 1.86 -7.83
C ARG A 302 -8.51 1.62 -8.74
N ALA A 303 -8.30 1.61 -10.06
CA ALA A 303 -9.36 1.44 -11.07
C ALA A 303 -9.92 0.01 -11.11
N GLY A 304 -9.17 -0.98 -10.63
CA GLY A 304 -9.58 -2.37 -10.58
C GLY A 304 -8.53 -3.24 -9.89
N TYR A 305 -8.69 -4.54 -10.03
CA TYR A 305 -7.73 -5.54 -9.54
C TYR A 305 -7.86 -6.83 -10.36
N ALA A 306 -6.77 -7.58 -10.44
CA ALA A 306 -6.84 -8.98 -10.87
C ALA A 306 -7.24 -9.85 -9.67
N VAL A 307 -8.20 -10.75 -9.88
CA VAL A 307 -8.59 -11.74 -8.88
C VAL A 307 -7.36 -12.60 -8.54
N PRO A 308 -6.97 -12.71 -7.25
CA PRO A 308 -5.81 -13.50 -6.85
C PRO A 308 -5.89 -14.95 -7.34
N ALA A 309 -4.74 -15.50 -7.73
CA ALA A 309 -4.62 -16.93 -7.95
C ALA A 309 -4.54 -17.67 -6.59
N PRO A 310 -5.09 -18.90 -6.48
CA PRO A 310 -5.05 -19.69 -5.25
C PRO A 310 -3.64 -20.09 -4.80
#